data_AF-A0A8J5I8P3-F1
#
_entry.id   AF-A0A8J5I8P3-F1
#
_cell.length_a   1.000
_cell.length_b   1.000
_cell.length_c   1.000
_cell.angle_alpha   90.00
_cell.angle_beta   90.00
_cell.angle_gamma   90.00
#
_symmetry.space_group_name_H-M   'P 1'
#
loop_
_entity.id
_entity.type
_entity.pdbx_description
1 polymer ?
#
loop_
_entity_poly.entity_id
_entity_poly.type
_entity_poly.pdbx_seq_one_letter_code
_entity_poly.pdbx_strand_id
1 'polypeptide(L)'
;MSIASFFSAPAPQLKSKTVVEMMFREPNVDGRACNACNACNSFVKQLKVGYTNLLSHLMSKHPGYENVVRKCLLENRRVSMKMFIDCHALSTYQWMNLVMHKNFTFAYVDDERVRAAIEV
;
A
#
# COMPACT_ATOMS: atom_id res chain seq x y z
N MET A 1 -40.48 17.73 -2.40
CA MET A 1 -39.66 16.68 -1.73
C MET A 1 -38.21 17.15 -1.74
N SER A 2 -37.64 17.45 -0.58
CA SER A 2 -36.31 18.06 -0.46
C SER A 2 -35.25 16.96 -0.43
N ILE A 3 -34.27 17.01 -1.33
CA ILE A 3 -33.08 16.15 -1.29
C ILE A 3 -32.24 16.61 -0.11
N ALA A 4 -32.19 15.80 0.95
CA ALA A 4 -31.26 15.99 2.04
C ALA A 4 -29.85 15.76 1.49
N SER A 5 -29.09 16.84 1.37
CA SER A 5 -27.64 16.82 1.17
C SER A 5 -27.01 16.14 2.38
N PHE A 6 -26.60 14.87 2.21
CA PHE A 6 -25.75 14.15 3.15
C PHE A 6 -24.38 14.83 3.17
N PHE A 7 -24.23 15.86 3.99
CA PHE A 7 -22.92 16.35 4.40
C PHE A 7 -22.29 15.28 5.29
N SER A 8 -21.55 14.36 4.66
CA SER A 8 -20.62 13.50 5.38
C SER A 8 -19.69 14.42 6.17
N ALA A 9 -19.67 14.26 7.50
CA ALA A 9 -18.74 14.98 8.35
C ALA A 9 -17.31 14.86 7.78
N PRO A 10 -16.53 15.94 7.73
CA PRO A 10 -15.15 15.86 7.25
C PRO A 10 -14.42 14.82 8.09
N ALA A 11 -13.86 13.81 7.42
CA ALA A 11 -13.12 12.76 8.11
C ALA A 11 -12.02 13.42 8.97
N PRO A 12 -11.75 12.89 10.18
CA PRO A 12 -10.73 13.46 11.05
C PRO A 12 -9.41 13.64 10.28
N GLN A 13 -8.81 14.84 10.38
CA GLN A 13 -7.53 15.10 9.74
C GLN A 13 -6.47 14.18 10.36
N LEU A 14 -5.78 13.42 9.51
CA LEU A 14 -4.71 12.53 9.96
C LEU A 14 -3.48 13.38 10.31
N LYS A 15 -2.91 13.14 11.49
CA LYS A 15 -1.65 13.79 11.87
C LYS A 15 -0.53 13.30 10.97
N SER A 16 0.29 14.22 10.44
CA SER A 16 1.41 13.92 9.55
C SER A 16 2.35 12.85 10.10
N LYS A 17 2.63 12.89 11.41
CA LYS A 17 3.44 11.88 12.10
C LYS A 17 2.84 10.47 11.97
N THR A 18 1.54 10.33 12.25
CA THR A 18 0.83 9.05 12.15
C THR A 18 0.83 8.51 10.72
N VAL A 19 0.62 9.37 9.73
CA VAL A 19 0.71 8.98 8.31
C VAL A 19 2.10 8.44 8.01
N VAL A 20 3.16 9.15 8.43
CA VAL A 20 4.53 8.75 8.13
C VAL A 20 4.88 7.42 8.81
N GLU A 21 4.56 7.24 10.08
CA GLU A 21 4.80 5.98 10.82
C GLU A 21 4.07 4.78 10.20
N MET A 22 2.91 5.01 9.60
CA MET A 22 2.13 3.97 8.92
C MET A 22 2.65 3.69 7.50
N MET A 23 2.96 4.74 6.75
CA MET A 23 3.28 4.67 5.32
C MET A 23 4.75 4.44 5.02
N PHE A 24 5.64 4.64 5.99
CA PHE A 24 7.06 4.48 5.81
C PHE A 24 7.66 3.55 6.86
N ARG A 25 8.72 2.86 6.47
CA ARG A 25 9.56 2.07 7.35
C ARG A 25 10.98 2.60 7.30
N GLU A 26 11.64 2.69 8.44
CA GLU A 26 13.07 2.96 8.49
C GLU A 26 13.81 1.69 8.05
N PRO A 27 14.54 1.72 6.93
CA PRO A 27 15.50 0.69 6.59
C PRO A 27 16.70 0.87 7.55
N ASN A 28 16.95 -0.16 8.36
CA ASN A 28 18.18 -0.28 9.16
C ASN A 28 19.40 -0.37 8.24
N VAL A 29 19.83 0.76 7.68
CA VAL A 29 21.01 0.84 6.82
C VAL A 29 21.81 2.09 7.19
N ASP A 30 22.81 1.87 8.04
CA ASP A 30 24.04 2.66 8.19
C ASP A 30 23.85 4.20 8.14
N GLY A 31 23.11 4.73 9.11
CA GLY A 31 23.15 6.16 9.45
C GLY A 31 22.54 7.11 8.41
N ARG A 32 21.88 6.61 7.35
CA ARG A 32 21.10 7.45 6.43
C ARG A 32 19.62 7.38 6.82
N ALA A 33 19.04 8.53 7.19
CA ALA A 33 17.61 8.73 7.43
C ALA A 33 16.79 8.65 6.12
N CYS A 34 16.93 7.56 5.37
CA CYS A 34 16.09 7.24 4.23
C CYS A 34 14.90 6.44 4.75
N ASN A 35 13.68 6.77 4.34
CA ASN A 35 12.48 6.04 4.69
C ASN A 35 12.00 5.26 3.48
N ALA A 36 11.77 3.95 3.60
CA ALA A 36 11.18 3.16 2.53
C ALA A 36 9.65 3.31 2.56
N CYS A 37 9.08 3.75 1.45
CA CYS A 37 7.62 3.85 1.29
C CYS A 37 7.01 2.45 1.26
N ASN A 38 6.02 2.19 2.12
CA ASN A 38 5.33 0.91 2.19
C ASN A 38 4.47 0.64 0.95
N ALA A 39 4.12 1.65 0.16
CA ALA A 39 3.30 1.51 -1.04
C ALA A 39 4.10 1.16 -2.31
N CYS A 40 5.27 1.76 -2.52
CA CYS A 40 6.08 1.56 -3.74
C CYS A 40 7.51 1.07 -3.48
N ASN A 41 7.89 0.84 -2.22
CA ASN A 41 9.24 0.46 -1.82
C ASN A 41 10.34 1.47 -2.22
N SER A 42 9.97 2.69 -2.64
CA SER A 42 10.94 3.74 -2.96
C SER A 42 11.54 4.30 -1.68
N PHE A 43 12.86 4.52 -1.69
CA PHE A 43 13.55 5.19 -0.60
C PHE A 43 13.41 6.71 -0.74
N VAL A 44 12.83 7.34 0.28
CA VAL A 44 12.66 8.79 0.36
C VAL A 44 13.48 9.31 1.53
N LYS A 45 14.50 10.11 1.25
CA LYS A 45 15.34 10.73 2.29
C LYS A 45 14.51 11.71 3.13
N GLN A 46 14.42 11.52 4.44
CA GLN A 46 13.78 12.49 5.32
C GLN A 46 14.65 13.74 5.46
N LEU A 47 14.05 14.93 5.38
CA LEU A 47 14.73 16.17 5.69
C LEU A 47 14.90 16.31 7.21
N LYS A 48 15.90 17.08 7.66
CA LYS A 48 16.23 17.23 9.09
C LYS A 48 15.06 17.73 9.96
N VAL A 49 14.09 18.44 9.37
CA VAL A 49 12.93 18.99 10.07
C VAL A 49 11.66 18.72 9.26
N GLY A 50 10.67 18.10 9.91
CA GLY A 50 9.33 17.89 9.38
C GLY A 50 9.17 16.68 8.43
N TYR A 51 7.96 16.55 7.90
CA TYR A 51 7.52 15.42 7.08
C TYR A 51 7.11 15.82 5.65
N THR A 52 7.32 17.07 5.27
CA THR A 52 6.78 17.67 4.03
C THR A 52 7.20 16.90 2.78
N ASN A 53 8.44 16.45 2.72
CA ASN A 53 8.96 15.70 1.58
C ASN A 53 8.37 14.29 1.50
N LEU A 54 8.10 13.63 2.63
CA LEU A 54 7.46 12.32 2.69
C LEU A 54 5.99 12.42 2.29
N LEU A 55 5.28 13.44 2.80
CA LEU A 55 3.89 13.70 2.41
C LEU A 55 3.78 14.09 0.93
N SER A 56 4.71 14.90 0.41
CA SER A 56 4.75 15.26 -1.02
C SER A 56 4.94 14.02 -1.92
N HIS A 57 5.78 13.09 -1.51
CA HIS A 57 5.88 11.79 -2.18
C HIS A 57 4.54 11.05 -2.19
N LEU A 58 3.84 10.97 -1.05
CA LEU A 58 2.54 10.30 -0.97
C LEU A 58 1.47 10.99 -1.83
N MET A 59 1.38 12.32 -1.79
CA MET A 59 0.40 13.08 -2.58
C MET A 59 0.62 12.92 -4.08
N SER A 60 1.88 12.83 -4.53
CA SER A 60 2.21 12.73 -5.96
C SER A 60 2.18 11.30 -6.50
N LYS A 61 2.55 10.30 -5.71
CA LYS A 61 2.69 8.89 -6.15
C LYS A 61 1.56 7.98 -5.68
N HIS A 62 0.87 8.34 -4.61
CA HIS A 62 -0.13 7.52 -3.95
C HIS A 62 -1.40 8.33 -3.62
N PRO A 63 -2.09 8.88 -4.63
CA PRO A 63 -3.35 9.59 -4.39
C PRO A 63 -4.33 8.67 -3.65
N GLY A 64 -4.95 9.19 -2.58
CA GLY A 64 -5.86 8.40 -1.73
C GLY A 64 -5.20 7.59 -0.62
N TYR A 65 -3.89 7.76 -0.37
CA TYR A 65 -3.19 7.08 0.74
C TYR A 65 -3.88 7.27 2.11
N GLU A 66 -4.56 8.40 2.33
CA GLU A 66 -5.28 8.70 3.57
C GLU A 66 -6.39 7.68 3.87
N ASN A 67 -7.08 7.19 2.83
CA ASN A 67 -8.13 6.18 2.99
C ASN A 67 -7.53 4.85 3.43
N VAL A 68 -6.38 4.49 2.87
CA VAL A 68 -5.62 3.29 3.26
C VAL A 68 -5.17 3.41 4.72
N VAL A 69 -4.58 4.54 5.11
CA VAL A 69 -4.15 4.79 6.49
C VAL A 69 -5.33 4.71 7.45
N ARG A 70 -6.46 5.35 7.13
CA ARG A 70 -7.66 5.35 7.97
C ARG A 70 -8.24 3.94 8.14
N LYS A 71 -8.34 3.17 7.06
CA LYS A 71 -8.79 1.76 7.11
C LYS A 71 -7.85 0.93 7.97
N CYS A 72 -6.54 1.08 7.81
CA CYS A 72 -5.57 0.34 8.61
C CYS A 72 -5.59 0.72 10.10
N LEU A 73 -5.84 1.99 10.43
CA LEU A 73 -6.01 2.43 11.82
C LEU A 73 -7.25 1.79 12.45
N LEU A 74 -8.37 1.71 11.72
CA LEU A 74 -9.59 1.06 12.20
C LEU A 74 -9.38 -0.45 12.42
N GLU A 75 -8.63 -1.10 11.54
CA GLU A 75 -8.33 -2.53 11.60
C GLU A 75 -7.13 -2.86 12.50
N ASN A 76 -6.55 -1.87 13.20
CA ASN A 76 -5.34 -1.99 14.02
C ASN A 76 -4.20 -2.76 13.34
N ARG A 77 -4.01 -2.51 12.04
CA ARG A 77 -3.02 -3.20 11.20
C ARG A 77 -2.04 -2.22 10.57
N ARG A 78 -0.86 -2.72 10.18
CA ARG A 78 0.10 -1.92 9.42
C ARG A 78 -0.27 -1.83 7.95
N VAL A 79 0.10 -0.73 7.31
CA VAL A 79 0.02 -0.59 5.86
C VAL A 79 1.06 -1.50 5.21
N SER A 80 0.65 -2.27 4.20
CA SER A 80 1.54 -3.13 3.43
C SER A 80 1.49 -2.79 1.94
N MET A 81 2.54 -3.16 1.21
CA MET A 81 2.66 -2.92 -0.23
C MET A 81 1.52 -3.56 -1.02
N LYS A 82 1.04 -4.73 -0.59
CA LYS A 82 -0.06 -5.46 -1.24
C LYS A 82 -1.33 -4.60 -1.35
N MET A 83 -1.52 -3.63 -0.46
CA MET A 83 -2.68 -2.72 -0.50
C MET A 83 -2.63 -1.68 -1.63
N PHE A 84 -1.47 -1.51 -2.27
CA PHE A 84 -1.25 -0.55 -3.36
C PHE A 84 -0.99 -1.22 -4.70
N ILE A 85 -0.91 -2.55 -4.73
CA ILE A 85 -0.74 -3.32 -5.95
C ILE A 85 -2.12 -3.62 -6.52
N ASP A 86 -2.30 -3.39 -7.81
CA ASP A 86 -3.50 -3.81 -8.52
C ASP A 86 -3.72 -5.33 -8.36
N CYS A 87 -4.95 -5.75 -8.12
CA CYS A 87 -5.24 -7.17 -7.83
C CYS A 87 -4.89 -8.09 -9.01
N HIS A 88 -5.04 -7.62 -10.26
CA HIS A 88 -4.64 -8.39 -11.43
C HIS A 88 -3.12 -8.46 -11.57
N ALA A 89 -2.41 -7.37 -11.28
CA ALA A 89 -0.94 -7.37 -11.25
C ALA A 89 -0.39 -8.35 -10.20
N LEU A 90 -0.96 -8.35 -8.99
CA LEU A 90 -0.57 -9.29 -7.93
C LEU A 90 -0.85 -10.74 -8.34
N SER A 91 -2.06 -11.01 -8.84
CA SER A 91 -2.47 -12.33 -9.33
C SER A 91 -1.53 -12.83 -10.43
N THR A 92 -1.18 -11.96 -11.38
CA THR A 92 -0.26 -12.28 -12.49
C THR A 92 1.13 -12.62 -11.97
N TYR A 93 1.65 -11.84 -11.01
CA TYR A 93 2.94 -12.11 -10.39
C TYR A 93 2.96 -13.46 -9.65
N GLN A 94 1.89 -13.78 -8.89
CA GLN A 94 1.76 -15.06 -8.20
C GLN A 94 1.72 -16.23 -9.20
N TRP A 95 0.98 -16.09 -10.30
CA TRP A 95 0.97 -17.07 -11.39
C TRP A 95 2.35 -17.28 -11.99
N MET A 96 3.07 -16.21 -12.30
CA MET A 96 4.42 -16.29 -12.84
C MET A 96 5.38 -16.99 -11.87
N ASN A 97 5.21 -16.81 -10.56
CA ASN A 97 5.99 -17.55 -9.58
C ASN A 97 5.73 -19.07 -9.63
N LEU A 98 4.48 -19.50 -9.83
CA LEU A 98 4.17 -20.93 -9.97
C LEU A 98 4.76 -21.52 -11.25
N VAL A 99 4.66 -20.81 -12.37
CA VAL A 99 5.23 -21.26 -13.65
C VAL A 99 6.76 -21.37 -13.54
N MET A 100 7.42 -20.31 -13.07
CA MET A 100 8.88 -20.21 -13.07
C MET A 100 9.55 -21.05 -11.97
N HIS A 101 8.98 -21.10 -10.77
CA HIS A 101 9.63 -21.72 -9.61
C HIS A 101 9.05 -23.10 -9.24
N LYS A 102 7.85 -23.43 -9.73
CA LYS A 102 7.18 -24.71 -9.45
C LYS A 102 6.94 -25.55 -10.70
N ASN A 103 7.44 -25.10 -11.86
CA ASN A 103 7.28 -25.78 -13.16
C ASN A 103 5.82 -26.04 -13.55
N PHE A 104 4.90 -25.18 -13.11
CA PHE A 104 3.52 -25.25 -13.58
C PHE A 104 3.48 -24.83 -15.06
N THR A 105 2.69 -25.52 -15.86
CA THR A 105 2.39 -25.09 -17.23
C THR A 105 1.26 -24.06 -17.25
N PHE A 106 1.18 -23.25 -18.29
CA PHE A 106 0.07 -22.30 -18.46
C PHE A 106 -1.30 -22.98 -18.56
N ALA A 107 -1.35 -24.27 -18.89
CA ALA A 107 -2.61 -25.04 -18.92
C ALA A 107 -3.28 -25.13 -17.54
N TYR A 108 -2.52 -24.97 -16.45
CA TYR A 108 -3.08 -24.99 -15.09
C TYR A 108 -3.76 -23.67 -14.69
N VAL A 109 -3.69 -22.61 -15.50
CA VAL A 109 -4.36 -21.33 -15.22
C VAL A 109 -5.88 -21.49 -15.15
N ASP A 110 -6.42 -22.39 -15.97
CA ASP A 110 -7.85 -22.69 -16.02
C ASP A 110 -8.28 -23.76 -14.99
N ASP A 111 -7.32 -24.37 -14.27
CA ASP A 111 -7.63 -25.33 -13.21
C ASP A 111 -8.16 -24.59 -11.96
N GLU A 112 -9.43 -24.85 -11.64
CA GLU A 112 -10.14 -24.18 -10.56
C GLU A 112 -9.49 -24.39 -9.18
N ARG A 113 -8.83 -25.53 -8.95
CA ARG A 113 -8.13 -25.83 -7.69
C ARG A 113 -6.85 -25.01 -7.57
N VAL A 114 -6.13 -24.85 -8.67
CA VAL A 114 -4.91 -24.02 -8.70
C VAL A 114 -5.29 -22.55 -8.55
N ARG A 115 -6.38 -22.12 -9.20
CA ARG A 115 -6.91 -20.76 -9.08
C ARG A 115 -7.39 -20.44 -7.66
N ALA A 116 -8.03 -21.39 -6.99
CA ALA A 116 -8.47 -21.24 -5.59
C ALA A 116 -7.31 -21.21 -4.59
N ALA A 117 -6.16 -21.82 -4.92
CA ALA A 117 -4.96 -21.82 -4.08
C ALA A 117 -4.15 -20.51 -4.17
N ILE A 118 -4.45 -19.64 -5.13
CA ILE A 118 -3.83 -18.31 -5.25
C ILE A 118 -4.61 -17.35 -4.36
N GLU A 119 -4.08 -17.08 -3.16
CA GLU A 119 -4.62 -16.05 -2.26
C GLU A 119 -4.32 -14.65 -2.84
N VAL A 120 -5.36 -13.99 -3.34
CA VAL A 120 -5.34 -12.58 -3.79
C VAL A 120 -5.73 -11.65 -2.66
#